data_AF-A0AAN4LBB4-F1
#
_entry.id   AF-A0AAN4LBB4-F1
#
_cell.length_a   1.000
_cell.length_b   1.000
_cell.length_c   1.000
_cell.angle_alpha   90.00
_cell.angle_beta   90.00
_cell.angle_gamma   90.00
#
_symmetry.space_group_name_H-M   'P 1'
#
loop_
_entity.id
_entity.type
_entity.pdbx_description
1 polymer ?
#
loop_
_entity_poly.entity_id
_entity_poly.type
_entity_poly.pdbx_seq_one_letter_code
_entity_poly.pdbx_strand_id
1 'polypeptide(L)'
;MNNNWIVNNYIDYLSEQYPIYYDKMSGETLNKLKDLYFSVNDISVMCNIFNKSEYQEKNFYNLLCEFKSYASRLLLIIPINDKYLVDSLFRLLIEKLYRMIYAHHHGHLLESSIRNHERRKMSTRLMGKLNKKEELDILYGEYSELIHHSSPTSTDLLNFRKLSEVELGLEKYINDQLEVLKEIFMLDFFIPKFKGKHIDLASKLTLKEQLKEYTSKLLEEECII
;
A
#
# COMPACT_ATOMS: atom_id res chain seq x y z
N MET A 1 -5.28 -22.62 7.40
CA MET A 1 -5.85 -22.81 6.04
C MET A 1 -4.97 -22.04 5.08
N ASN A 2 -4.44 -22.70 4.06
CA ASN A 2 -3.50 -22.08 3.14
C ASN A 2 -4.29 -21.29 2.08
N ASN A 3 -4.22 -19.95 2.10
CA ASN A 3 -4.98 -19.06 1.20
C ASN A 3 -4.44 -19.06 -0.24
N ASN A 4 -3.71 -20.11 -0.63
CA ASN A 4 -3.12 -20.30 -1.95
C ASN A 4 -4.14 -20.21 -3.08
N TRP A 5 -5.41 -20.58 -2.84
CA TRP A 5 -6.45 -20.48 -3.86
C TRP A 5 -6.70 -19.03 -4.33
N ILE A 6 -6.58 -18.04 -3.43
CA ILE A 6 -6.80 -16.63 -3.79
C ILE A 6 -5.66 -16.12 -4.68
N VAL A 7 -4.43 -16.51 -4.35
CA VAL A 7 -3.25 -16.22 -5.16
C VAL A 7 -3.36 -16.91 -6.53
N ASN A 8 -3.82 -18.16 -6.56
CA ASN A 8 -3.99 -18.90 -7.82
C ASN A 8 -4.97 -18.19 -8.76
N ASN A 9 -6.07 -17.61 -8.26
CA ASN A 9 -6.97 -16.82 -9.12
C ASN A 9 -6.27 -15.62 -9.78
N TYR A 10 -5.33 -14.97 -9.09
CA TYR A 10 -4.54 -13.89 -9.68
C TYR A 10 -3.55 -14.41 -10.73
N ILE A 11 -2.93 -15.56 -10.46
CA ILE A 11 -2.04 -16.24 -11.42
C ILE A 11 -2.82 -16.68 -12.67
N ASP A 12 -4.01 -17.22 -12.51
CA ASP A 12 -4.91 -17.59 -13.62
C ASP A 12 -5.28 -16.35 -14.44
N TYR A 13 -5.65 -15.24 -13.79
CA TYR A 13 -5.88 -13.95 -14.45
C TYR A 13 -4.67 -13.49 -15.27
N LEU A 14 -3.44 -13.61 -14.73
CA LEU A 14 -2.22 -13.26 -15.48
C LEU A 14 -2.02 -14.16 -16.70
N SER A 15 -2.30 -15.46 -16.58
CA SER A 15 -2.18 -16.41 -17.68
C SER A 15 -3.14 -16.10 -18.81
N GLU A 16 -4.36 -15.64 -18.50
CA GLU A 16 -5.39 -15.32 -19.49
C GLU A 16 -5.20 -13.94 -20.12
N GLN A 17 -4.92 -12.92 -19.30
CA GLN A 17 -4.92 -11.53 -19.74
C GLN A 17 -3.54 -11.03 -20.18
N TYR A 18 -2.47 -11.64 -19.66
CA TYR A 18 -1.08 -11.28 -19.95
C TYR A 18 -0.22 -12.52 -20.27
N PRO A 19 -0.59 -13.34 -21.27
CA PRO A 19 0.07 -14.62 -21.55
C PRO A 19 1.57 -14.47 -21.84
N ILE A 20 1.97 -13.40 -22.54
CA ILE A 20 3.39 -13.14 -22.85
C ILE A 20 4.21 -12.88 -21.58
N TYR A 21 3.64 -12.16 -20.61
CA TYR A 21 4.28 -11.95 -19.31
C TYR A 21 4.33 -13.26 -18.53
N TYR A 22 3.22 -14.01 -18.54
CA TYR A 22 3.09 -15.29 -17.84
C TYR A 22 4.09 -16.35 -18.32
N ASP A 23 4.21 -16.55 -19.64
CA ASP A 23 5.07 -17.56 -20.25
C ASP A 23 6.56 -17.32 -19.98
N LYS A 24 6.94 -16.07 -19.71
CA LYS A 24 8.33 -15.69 -19.37
C LYS A 24 8.65 -15.88 -17.89
N MET A 25 7.66 -16.11 -17.04
CA MET A 25 7.88 -16.18 -15.59
C MET A 25 8.69 -17.40 -15.19
N SER A 26 9.78 -17.17 -14.47
CA SER A 26 10.49 -18.23 -13.75
C SER A 26 9.73 -18.63 -12.47
N GLY A 27 10.05 -19.80 -11.90
CA GLY A 27 9.53 -20.19 -10.59
C GLY A 27 9.89 -19.18 -9.47
N GLU A 28 11.03 -18.49 -9.60
CA GLU A 28 11.43 -17.43 -8.67
C GLU A 28 10.55 -16.17 -8.82
N THR A 29 10.29 -15.74 -10.05
CA THR A 29 9.38 -14.62 -10.35
C THR A 29 7.99 -14.90 -9.82
N LEU A 30 7.50 -16.13 -10.02
CA LEU A 30 6.21 -16.56 -9.50
C LEU A 30 6.16 -16.41 -7.98
N ASN A 31 7.18 -16.87 -7.24
CA ASN A 31 7.20 -16.73 -5.78
C ASN A 31 7.18 -15.26 -5.33
N LYS A 32 7.94 -14.39 -6.00
CA LYS A 32 7.93 -12.93 -5.72
C LYS A 32 6.54 -12.31 -5.95
N LEU A 33 5.83 -12.72 -7.00
CA LEU A 33 4.45 -12.28 -7.24
C LEU A 33 3.48 -12.75 -6.16
N LYS A 34 3.62 -14.00 -5.70
CA LYS A 34 2.79 -14.52 -4.61
C LYS A 34 3.03 -13.71 -3.34
N ASP A 35 4.29 -13.40 -3.04
CA ASP A 35 4.63 -12.57 -1.89
C ASP A 35 4.01 -11.18 -1.96
N LEU A 36 4.15 -10.53 -3.12
CA LEU A 36 3.56 -9.22 -3.38
C LEU A 36 2.03 -9.24 -3.33
N TYR A 37 1.39 -10.27 -3.87
CA TYR A 37 -0.05 -10.47 -3.76
C TYR A 37 -0.49 -10.47 -2.30
N PHE A 38 0.19 -11.24 -1.45
CA PHE A 38 -0.12 -11.30 -0.03
C PHE A 38 0.10 -9.95 0.66
N SER A 39 1.13 -9.20 0.30
CA SER A 39 1.39 -7.87 0.86
C SER A 39 0.31 -6.85 0.48
N VAL A 40 -0.19 -6.89 -0.76
CA VAL A 40 -1.36 -6.10 -1.19
C VAL A 40 -2.64 -6.55 -0.48
N ASN A 41 -2.79 -7.86 -0.28
CA ASN A 41 -3.93 -8.42 0.45
C ASN A 41 -3.94 -8.00 1.92
N ASP A 42 -2.79 -7.96 2.60
CA ASP A 42 -2.68 -7.47 3.98
C ASP A 42 -3.23 -6.04 4.10
N ILE A 43 -2.83 -5.13 3.20
CA ILE A 43 -3.37 -3.76 3.14
C ILE A 43 -4.88 -3.79 2.92
N SER A 44 -5.35 -4.62 1.99
CA SER A 44 -6.78 -4.73 1.67
C SER A 44 -7.61 -5.20 2.86
N VAL A 45 -7.14 -6.21 3.59
CA VAL A 45 -7.78 -6.75 4.79
C VAL A 45 -7.82 -5.69 5.89
N MET A 46 -6.69 -5.05 6.19
CA MET A 46 -6.63 -4.01 7.21
C MET A 46 -7.55 -2.82 6.89
N CYS A 47 -7.59 -2.37 5.63
CA CYS A 47 -8.50 -1.33 5.16
C CYS A 47 -9.97 -1.75 5.29
N ASN A 48 -10.31 -3.00 4.98
CA ASN A 48 -11.69 -3.49 5.06
C ASN A 48 -12.29 -3.45 6.46
N ILE A 49 -11.46 -3.50 7.52
CA ILE A 49 -11.93 -3.38 8.91
C ILE A 49 -12.59 -2.01 9.15
N PHE A 50 -12.17 -0.97 8.41
CA PHE A 50 -12.77 0.36 8.46
C PHE A 50 -14.08 0.49 7.66
N ASN A 51 -14.58 -0.56 6.99
CA ASN A 51 -15.86 -0.49 6.28
C ASN A 51 -17.08 -0.46 7.22
N LYS A 52 -16.89 -0.58 8.55
CA LYS A 52 -17.96 -0.46 9.54
C LYS A 52 -18.54 0.97 9.56
N SER A 53 -19.84 1.10 9.79
CA SER A 53 -20.56 2.38 9.76
C SER A 53 -19.92 3.48 10.61
N GLU A 54 -19.36 3.13 11.77
CA GLU A 54 -18.67 4.07 12.68
C GLU A 54 -17.46 4.80 12.06
N TYR A 55 -16.87 4.26 10.98
CA TYR A 55 -15.72 4.86 10.30
C TYR A 55 -16.08 5.51 8.95
N GLN A 56 -17.21 5.16 8.35
CA GLN A 56 -17.58 5.65 7.01
C GLN A 56 -17.76 7.17 6.97
N GLU A 57 -18.18 7.78 8.06
CA GLU A 57 -18.35 9.23 8.19
C GLU A 57 -17.04 9.96 8.56
N LYS A 58 -15.94 9.24 8.79
CA LYS A 58 -14.67 9.87 9.15
C LYS A 58 -14.03 10.51 7.94
N ASN A 59 -13.42 11.67 8.16
CA ASN A 59 -12.72 12.48 7.15
C ASN A 59 -11.55 11.78 6.44
N PHE A 60 -11.11 10.61 6.91
CA PHE A 60 -10.06 9.80 6.29
C PHE A 60 -10.60 8.64 5.45
N TYR A 61 -11.90 8.33 5.52
CA TYR A 61 -12.45 7.09 4.96
C TYR A 61 -12.27 6.99 3.44
N ASN A 62 -12.58 8.06 2.70
CA ASN A 62 -12.38 8.06 1.26
C ASN A 62 -10.89 7.97 0.87
N LEU A 63 -10.00 8.60 1.64
CA LEU A 63 -8.55 8.48 1.44
C LEU A 63 -8.08 7.04 1.67
N LEU A 64 -8.67 6.32 2.63
CA LEU A 64 -8.41 4.91 2.90
C LEU A 64 -8.92 4.01 1.77
N CYS A 65 -10.12 4.27 1.24
CA CYS A 65 -10.64 3.57 0.08
C CYS A 65 -9.75 3.77 -1.15
N GLU A 66 -9.26 4.99 -1.37
CA GLU A 66 -8.28 5.29 -2.41
C GLU A 66 -6.97 4.54 -2.16
N PHE A 67 -6.39 4.61 -0.96
CA PHE A 67 -5.16 3.90 -0.62
C PHE A 67 -5.26 2.39 -0.90
N LYS A 68 -6.35 1.74 -0.46
CA LYS A 68 -6.66 0.35 -0.79
C LYS A 68 -6.70 0.10 -2.31
N SER A 69 -7.46 0.92 -3.05
CA SER A 69 -7.61 0.75 -4.50
C SER A 69 -6.28 0.88 -5.23
N TYR A 70 -5.44 1.84 -4.83
CA TYR A 70 -4.15 2.07 -5.44
C TYR A 70 -3.16 0.94 -5.13
N ALA A 71 -3.22 0.35 -3.93
CA ALA A 71 -2.39 -0.81 -3.59
C ALA A 71 -2.77 -2.01 -4.47
N SER A 72 -4.07 -2.24 -4.69
CA SER A 72 -4.53 -3.29 -5.60
C SER A 72 -4.10 -3.06 -7.06
N ARG A 73 -3.99 -1.80 -7.50
CA ARG A 73 -3.53 -1.47 -8.87
C ARG A 73 -2.09 -1.86 -9.12
N LEU A 74 -1.23 -1.98 -8.09
CA LEU A 74 0.13 -2.49 -8.25
C LEU A 74 0.12 -3.86 -8.94
N LEU A 75 -0.80 -4.75 -8.54
CA LEU A 75 -0.96 -6.08 -9.14
C LEU A 75 -1.39 -6.04 -10.61
N LEU A 76 -2.10 -5.00 -11.02
CA LEU A 76 -2.58 -4.85 -12.40
C LEU A 76 -1.52 -4.28 -13.34
N ILE A 77 -0.61 -3.44 -12.81
CA ILE A 77 0.40 -2.76 -13.63
C ILE A 77 1.71 -3.52 -13.73
N ILE A 78 1.97 -4.50 -12.85
CA ILE A 78 3.18 -5.33 -12.89
C ILE A 78 3.45 -5.93 -14.29
N PRO A 79 2.46 -6.52 -14.99
CA PRO A 79 2.72 -7.13 -16.30
C PRO A 79 3.14 -6.14 -17.39
N ILE A 80 2.90 -4.84 -17.17
CA ILE A 80 3.33 -3.75 -18.07
C ILE A 80 4.86 -3.54 -17.96
N ASN A 81 5.45 -3.93 -16.83
CA ASN A 81 6.87 -3.80 -16.53
C ASN A 81 7.39 -2.35 -16.67
N ASP A 82 6.57 -1.37 -16.30
CA ASP A 82 6.90 0.06 -16.38
C ASP A 82 7.22 0.60 -14.99
N LYS A 83 8.52 0.80 -14.72
CA LYS A 83 9.02 1.35 -13.45
C LYS A 83 8.47 2.76 -13.19
N TYR A 84 8.33 3.61 -14.20
CA TYR A 84 7.85 4.97 -14.02
C TYR A 84 6.37 5.00 -13.59
N LEU A 85 5.55 4.12 -14.19
CA LEU A 85 4.16 3.94 -13.79
C LEU A 85 4.05 3.42 -12.35
N VAL A 86 4.90 2.46 -11.99
CA VAL A 86 5.00 1.92 -10.62
C VAL A 86 5.39 3.00 -9.63
N ASP A 87 6.44 3.78 -9.92
CA ASP A 87 6.91 4.87 -9.05
C ASP A 87 5.84 5.95 -8.86
N SER A 88 5.12 6.28 -9.93
CA SER A 88 3.98 7.21 -9.88
C SER A 88 2.86 6.69 -8.98
N LEU A 89 2.59 5.38 -9.02
CA LEU A 89 1.58 4.75 -8.17
C LEU A 89 2.02 4.74 -6.70
N PHE A 90 3.30 4.47 -6.43
CA PHE A 90 3.87 4.56 -5.08
C PHE A 90 3.79 5.96 -4.50
N ARG A 91 4.11 7.00 -5.28
CA ARG A 91 3.91 8.38 -4.83
C ARG A 91 2.48 8.62 -4.38
N LEU A 92 1.50 8.18 -5.17
CA LEU A 92 0.10 8.39 -4.86
C LEU A 92 -0.27 7.65 -3.57
N LEU A 93 0.22 6.42 -3.38
CA LEU A 93 0.06 5.67 -2.13
C LEU A 93 0.66 6.40 -0.92
N ILE A 94 1.89 6.88 -1.02
CA ILE A 94 2.57 7.65 0.03
C ILE A 94 1.76 8.91 0.37
N GLU A 95 1.29 9.65 -0.63
CA GLU A 95 0.48 10.85 -0.41
C GLU A 95 -0.85 10.53 0.29
N LYS A 96 -1.54 9.44 -0.11
CA LYS A 96 -2.77 9.01 0.58
C LYS A 96 -2.49 8.62 2.02
N LEU A 97 -1.46 7.82 2.27
CA LEU A 97 -1.08 7.42 3.62
C LEU A 97 -0.78 8.64 4.50
N TYR A 98 -0.01 9.61 3.98
CA TYR A 98 0.29 10.85 4.67
C TYR A 98 -0.97 11.62 5.08
N ARG A 99 -1.90 11.78 4.13
CA ARG A 99 -3.15 12.51 4.34
C ARG A 99 -4.10 11.75 5.25
N MET A 100 -4.15 10.42 5.20
CA MET A 100 -4.93 9.58 6.12
C MET A 100 -4.45 9.76 7.56
N ILE A 101 -3.14 9.67 7.79
CA ILE A 101 -2.54 9.89 9.11
C ILE A 101 -2.84 11.32 9.58
N TYR A 102 -2.64 12.32 8.72
CA TYR A 102 -2.96 13.70 9.06
C TYR A 102 -4.44 13.91 9.43
N ALA A 103 -5.35 13.36 8.63
CA ALA A 103 -6.79 13.39 8.85
C ALA A 103 -7.17 12.73 10.19
N HIS A 104 -6.55 11.60 10.52
CA HIS A 104 -6.74 10.94 11.80
C HIS A 104 -6.44 11.86 12.98
N HIS A 105 -5.32 12.60 12.95
CA HIS A 105 -4.96 13.53 14.02
C HIS A 105 -5.78 14.82 14.02
N HIS A 106 -6.51 15.12 12.94
CA HIS A 106 -7.29 16.33 12.77
C HIS A 106 -8.73 16.00 12.37
N GLY A 107 -9.40 15.16 13.17
CA GLY A 107 -10.76 14.66 12.91
C GLY A 107 -11.84 15.74 12.76
N HIS A 108 -11.57 16.98 13.18
CA HIS A 108 -12.45 18.14 13.02
C HIS A 108 -12.37 18.77 11.62
N LEU A 109 -11.33 18.48 10.84
CA LEU A 109 -11.18 19.02 9.48
C LEU A 109 -11.99 18.19 8.49
N LEU A 110 -12.62 18.88 7.54
CA LEU A 110 -13.21 18.23 6.37
C LEU A 110 -12.12 17.63 5.48
N GLU A 111 -12.44 16.50 4.84
CA GLU A 111 -11.54 15.82 3.89
C GLU A 111 -11.07 16.76 2.77
N SER A 112 -11.97 17.58 2.22
CA SER A 112 -11.64 18.56 1.18
C SER A 112 -10.57 19.55 1.65
N SER A 113 -10.61 19.96 2.91
CA SER A 113 -9.56 20.80 3.51
C SER A 113 -8.25 20.04 3.61
N ILE A 114 -8.27 18.79 4.08
CA ILE A 114 -7.09 17.93 4.22
C ILE A 114 -6.38 17.74 2.87
N ARG A 115 -7.13 17.53 1.78
CA ARG A 115 -6.59 17.39 0.41
C ARG A 115 -5.85 18.63 -0.07
N ASN A 116 -6.25 19.81 0.39
CA ASN A 116 -5.65 21.08 0.00
C ASN A 116 -4.51 21.53 0.92
N HIS A 117 -4.25 20.82 2.03
CA HIS A 117 -3.14 21.17 2.90
C HIS A 117 -1.79 20.85 2.24
N GLU A 118 -0.88 21.82 2.31
CA GLU A 118 0.52 21.66 1.90
C GLU A 118 1.23 20.62 2.78
N ARG A 119 2.05 19.79 2.14
CA ARG A 119 2.83 18.76 2.84
C ARG A 119 3.69 19.31 3.96
N ARG A 120 4.36 20.45 3.76
CA ARG A 120 5.22 21.06 4.80
C ARG A 120 4.45 21.37 6.08
N LYS A 121 3.21 21.88 5.94
CA LYS A 121 2.32 22.17 7.07
C LYS A 121 1.84 20.88 7.74
N MET A 122 1.47 19.86 6.96
CA MET A 122 1.08 18.55 7.50
C MET A 122 2.25 17.89 8.26
N SER A 123 3.46 17.91 7.69
CA SER A 123 4.67 17.35 8.30
C SER A 123 4.96 17.96 9.67
N THR A 124 4.96 19.29 9.72
CA THR A 124 5.20 20.03 10.98
C THR A 124 4.17 19.65 12.05
N ARG A 125 2.90 19.49 11.68
CA ARG A 125 1.80 19.15 12.61
C ARG A 125 1.80 17.70 13.10
N LEU A 126 2.51 16.82 12.38
CA LEU A 126 2.70 15.41 12.71
C LEU A 126 4.02 15.13 13.45
N MET A 127 4.86 16.15 13.67
CA MET A 127 6.11 16.01 14.38
C MET A 127 5.89 15.48 15.80
N GLY A 128 6.61 14.43 16.19
CA GLY A 128 6.51 13.78 17.50
C GLY A 128 5.20 13.00 17.74
N LYS A 129 4.37 12.80 16.71
CA LYS A 129 3.10 12.05 16.81
C LYS A 129 3.14 10.66 16.18
N LEU A 130 4.13 10.39 15.34
CA LEU A 130 4.24 9.14 14.58
C LEU A 130 5.53 8.42 14.94
N ASN A 131 5.50 7.09 14.92
CA ASN A 131 6.64 6.22 15.16
C ASN A 131 7.58 6.20 13.95
N LYS A 132 7.03 6.17 12.73
CA LYS A 132 7.77 6.09 11.46
C LYS A 132 7.72 7.41 10.69
N LYS A 133 7.83 8.52 11.42
CA LYS A 133 7.70 9.88 10.86
C LYS A 133 8.78 10.17 9.82
N GLU A 134 10.01 9.77 10.11
CA GLU A 134 11.18 10.02 9.28
C GLU A 134 11.09 9.22 7.98
N GLU A 135 10.77 7.93 8.07
CA GLU A 135 10.59 7.06 6.91
C GLU A 135 9.46 7.55 5.99
N LEU A 136 8.34 8.01 6.56
CA LEU A 136 7.25 8.60 5.77
C LEU A 136 7.68 9.89 5.06
N ASP A 137 8.53 10.69 5.70
CA ASP A 137 9.05 11.93 5.11
C ASP A 137 10.11 11.67 4.04
N ILE A 138 10.95 10.66 4.21
CA ILE A 138 11.95 10.19 3.24
C ILE A 138 11.24 9.67 1.99
N LEU A 139 10.29 8.73 2.16
CA LEU A 139 9.51 8.19 1.04
C LEU A 139 8.82 9.30 0.26
N TYR A 140 8.22 10.28 0.95
CA TYR A 140 7.61 11.40 0.25
C TYR A 140 8.65 12.24 -0.50
N GLY A 141 9.82 12.49 0.08
CA GLY A 141 10.93 13.22 -0.56
C GLY A 141 11.39 12.54 -1.84
N GLU A 142 11.78 11.27 -1.73
CA GLU A 142 12.30 10.46 -2.84
C GLU A 142 11.32 10.42 -4.03
N TYR A 143 10.05 10.11 -3.78
CA TYR A 143 9.04 10.00 -4.83
C TYR A 143 8.49 11.36 -5.30
N SER A 144 8.70 12.44 -4.54
CA SER A 144 8.40 13.80 -5.02
C SER A 144 9.51 14.34 -5.92
N GLU A 145 10.78 14.06 -5.60
CA GLU A 145 11.94 14.45 -6.40
C GLU A 145 11.97 13.77 -7.78
N LEU A 146 11.55 12.51 -7.86
CA LEU A 146 11.42 11.76 -9.13
C LEU A 146 10.51 12.43 -10.17
N ILE A 147 9.59 13.32 -9.77
CA ILE A 147 8.70 14.08 -10.67
C ILE A 147 9.18 15.52 -10.91
N HIS A 148 10.05 16.04 -10.03
CA HIS A 148 10.67 17.35 -10.20
C HIS A 148 12.03 17.28 -10.91
N HIS A 149 12.52 16.08 -11.25
CA HIS A 149 13.49 15.87 -12.31
C HIS A 149 12.90 16.31 -13.66
N SER A 150 13.03 17.61 -13.87
CA SER A 150 12.74 18.44 -15.05
C SER A 150 13.70 18.18 -16.21
N SER A 151 14.51 17.13 -16.14
CA SER A 151 15.20 16.59 -17.30
C SER A 151 14.16 15.84 -18.14
N PRO A 152 13.76 16.36 -19.31
CA PRO A 152 12.91 15.61 -20.21
C PRO A 152 13.63 14.31 -20.54
N THR A 153 13.21 13.21 -19.92
CA THR A 153 13.45 11.90 -20.50
C THR A 153 12.78 11.97 -21.85
N SER A 154 13.51 11.68 -22.93
CA SER A 154 12.90 11.45 -24.22
C SER A 154 12.01 10.21 -24.09
N THR A 155 10.80 10.39 -23.57
CA THR A 155 9.66 9.54 -23.88
C THR A 155 9.32 9.81 -25.33
N ASP A 156 10.26 9.44 -26.20
CA ASP A 156 9.85 8.90 -27.47
C ASP A 156 8.81 7.83 -27.14
N LEU A 157 7.73 7.92 -27.90
CA LEU A 157 6.64 6.98 -28.08
C LEU A 157 7.16 5.55 -28.37
N LEU A 158 7.98 5.00 -27.50
CA LEU A 158 8.60 3.69 -27.57
C LEU A 158 7.60 2.72 -26.96
N ASN A 159 6.66 2.33 -27.83
CA ASN A 159 5.87 1.11 -27.80
C ASN A 159 5.76 0.46 -26.43
N PHE A 160 4.63 0.63 -25.74
CA PHE A 160 4.23 -0.19 -24.59
C PHE A 160 4.47 -1.71 -24.81
N ARG A 161 4.42 -2.18 -26.07
CA ARG A 161 4.82 -3.54 -26.48
C ARG A 161 6.29 -3.89 -26.22
N LYS A 162 7.23 -2.96 -26.42
CA LYS A 162 8.66 -3.18 -26.12
C LYS A 162 8.93 -3.17 -24.61
N LEU A 163 8.19 -2.39 -23.82
CA LEU A 163 8.31 -2.43 -22.34
C LEU A 163 7.85 -3.78 -21.77
N SER A 164 6.80 -4.38 -22.33
CA SER A 164 6.40 -5.77 -22.02
C SER A 164 7.40 -6.84 -22.47
N GLU A 165 8.43 -6.47 -23.24
CA GLU A 165 9.50 -7.36 -23.68
C GLU A 165 10.75 -7.30 -22.78
N VAL A 166 10.85 -6.32 -21.86
CA VAL A 166 12.01 -6.08 -20.98
C VAL A 166 11.97 -6.93 -19.70
N GLU A 167 13.16 -7.16 -19.13
CA GLU A 167 13.52 -8.03 -18.01
C GLU A 167 12.58 -7.97 -16.79
N LEU A 168 12.18 -9.17 -16.32
CA LEU A 168 11.43 -9.39 -15.08
C LEU A 168 12.25 -8.92 -13.89
N GLY A 169 11.64 -8.24 -12.91
CA GLY A 169 12.40 -7.75 -11.75
C GLY A 169 11.73 -6.66 -10.92
N LEU A 170 10.63 -6.06 -11.38
CA LEU A 170 9.91 -5.06 -10.60
C LEU A 170 9.18 -5.65 -9.38
N GLU A 171 8.89 -6.95 -9.37
CA GLU A 171 8.12 -7.60 -8.30
C GLU A 171 8.81 -7.45 -6.95
N LYS A 172 10.13 -7.70 -6.91
CA LYS A 172 10.92 -7.54 -5.68
C LYS A 172 10.95 -6.07 -5.25
N TYR A 173 11.26 -5.18 -6.19
CA TYR A 173 11.28 -3.74 -5.92
C TYR A 173 9.95 -3.24 -5.36
N ILE A 174 8.83 -3.60 -6.00
CA ILE A 174 7.49 -3.24 -5.55
C ILE A 174 7.21 -3.83 -4.16
N ASN A 175 7.55 -5.10 -3.95
CA ASN A 175 7.33 -5.75 -2.67
C ASN A 175 8.10 -5.05 -1.54
N ASP A 176 9.39 -4.75 -1.75
CA ASP A 176 10.23 -4.08 -0.76
C ASP A 176 9.66 -2.70 -0.37
N GLN A 177 9.21 -1.90 -1.36
CA GLN A 177 8.60 -0.60 -1.11
C GLN A 177 7.22 -0.71 -0.42
N LEU A 178 6.43 -1.70 -0.82
CA LEU A 178 5.10 -1.92 -0.25
C LEU A 178 5.18 -2.40 1.20
N GLU A 179 6.19 -3.19 1.57
CA GLU A 179 6.41 -3.60 2.96
C GLU A 179 6.69 -2.41 3.87
N VAL A 180 7.51 -1.44 3.44
CA VAL A 180 7.75 -0.21 4.21
C VAL A 180 6.46 0.59 4.38
N LEU A 181 5.69 0.78 3.30
CA LEU A 181 4.40 1.46 3.34
C LEU A 181 3.40 0.77 4.28
N LYS A 182 3.35 -0.57 4.22
CA LYS A 182 2.49 -1.40 5.05
C LYS A 182 2.88 -1.27 6.52
N GLU A 183 4.18 -1.26 6.85
CA GLU A 183 4.67 -1.06 8.21
C GLU A 183 4.24 0.31 8.77
N ILE A 184 4.44 1.39 8.00
CA ILE A 184 4.00 2.74 8.41
C ILE A 184 2.49 2.77 8.63
N PHE A 185 1.71 2.27 7.67
CA PHE A 185 0.25 2.20 7.79
C PHE A 185 -0.19 1.42 9.03
N MET A 186 0.46 0.28 9.31
CA MET A 186 0.15 -0.55 10.45
C MET A 186 0.44 0.18 11.77
N LEU A 187 1.66 0.72 11.95
CA LEU A 187 2.12 1.33 13.20
C LEU A 187 1.47 2.70 13.48
N ASP A 188 1.36 3.55 12.46
CA ASP A 188 0.99 4.96 12.64
C ASP A 188 -0.47 5.27 12.29
N PHE A 189 -1.22 4.28 11.79
CA PHE A 189 -2.63 4.46 11.48
C PHE A 189 -3.52 3.32 12.01
N PHE A 190 -3.21 2.07 11.67
CA PHE A 190 -4.06 0.92 12.00
C PHE A 190 -4.08 0.62 13.51
N ILE A 191 -2.92 0.36 14.12
CA ILE A 191 -2.81 0.00 15.55
C ILE A 191 -3.40 1.09 16.46
N PRO A 192 -3.11 2.40 16.28
CA PRO A 192 -3.72 3.45 17.11
C PRO A 192 -5.26 3.47 17.10
N LYS A 193 -5.90 2.93 16.05
CA LYS A 193 -7.37 2.85 15.93
C LYS A 193 -7.99 1.62 16.58
N PHE A 194 -7.23 0.54 16.67
CA PHE A 194 -7.75 -0.76 17.11
C PHE A 194 -7.08 -1.30 18.38
N LYS A 195 -6.09 -0.60 18.95
CA LYS A 195 -5.52 -0.95 20.24
C LYS A 195 -6.63 -1.10 21.29
N GLY A 196 -6.70 -2.25 21.95
CA GLY A 196 -7.72 -2.59 22.93
C GLY A 196 -9.13 -2.85 22.37
N LYS A 197 -9.31 -2.98 21.05
CA LYS A 197 -10.59 -3.35 20.43
C LYS A 197 -10.57 -4.80 19.94
N HIS A 198 -11.66 -5.53 20.16
CA HIS A 198 -11.83 -6.87 19.61
C HIS A 198 -12.03 -6.81 18.08
N ILE A 199 -11.00 -7.15 17.32
CA ILE A 199 -11.10 -7.34 15.86
C ILE A 199 -11.63 -8.74 15.57
N ASP A 200 -12.68 -8.81 14.76
CA ASP A 200 -13.41 -10.03 14.44
C ASP A 200 -12.53 -11.07 13.71
N LEU A 201 -12.83 -12.35 13.93
CA LEU A 201 -12.02 -13.53 13.57
C LEU A 201 -11.78 -13.65 12.05
N ALA A 202 -12.70 -13.15 11.23
CA ALA A 202 -12.57 -13.13 9.77
C ALA A 202 -11.37 -12.29 9.28
N SER A 203 -11.06 -11.21 10.00
CA SER A 203 -9.88 -10.36 9.74
C SER A 203 -8.56 -11.03 10.16
N LYS A 204 -8.61 -12.02 11.07
CA LYS A 204 -7.45 -12.80 11.53
C LYS A 204 -7.06 -13.95 10.59
N LEU A 205 -7.91 -14.31 9.62
CA LEU A 205 -7.79 -15.53 8.81
C LEU A 205 -7.12 -15.33 7.44
N THR A 206 -6.86 -14.09 7.02
CA THR A 206 -6.34 -13.77 5.66
C THR A 206 -5.01 -13.02 5.62
N LEU A 207 -4.42 -12.69 6.78
CA LEU A 207 -3.13 -12.01 6.89
C LEU A 207 -1.95 -12.99 6.79
N LYS A 208 -0.78 -12.52 6.30
CA LYS A 208 0.50 -13.28 6.40
C LYS A 208 0.76 -13.70 7.85
N GLU A 209 1.34 -14.89 8.06
CA GLU A 209 1.47 -15.53 9.38
C GLU A 209 2.23 -14.66 10.40
N GLN A 210 3.28 -13.96 9.96
CA GLN A 210 4.00 -12.97 10.77
C GLN A 210 3.14 -11.76 11.17
N LEU A 211 2.34 -11.23 10.24
CA LEU A 211 1.44 -10.11 10.55
C LEU A 211 0.34 -10.58 11.50
N LYS A 212 -0.14 -11.82 11.36
CA LYS A 212 -1.13 -12.42 12.26
C LYS A 212 -0.61 -12.53 13.69
N GLU A 213 0.63 -12.97 13.89
CA GLU A 213 1.26 -13.01 15.22
C GLU A 213 1.49 -11.61 15.79
N TYR A 214 2.00 -10.68 14.98
CA TYR A 214 2.29 -9.31 15.40
C TYR A 214 1.02 -8.53 15.76
N THR A 215 -0.01 -8.63 14.91
CA THR A 215 -1.31 -7.99 15.16
C THR A 215 -2.03 -8.64 16.34
N SER A 216 -1.95 -9.97 16.52
CA SER A 216 -2.53 -10.62 17.71
C SER A 216 -1.84 -10.18 18.99
N LYS A 217 -0.50 -10.13 19.03
CA LYS A 217 0.27 -9.63 20.19
C LYS A 217 -0.08 -8.18 20.54
N LEU A 218 -0.18 -7.30 19.55
CA LEU A 218 -0.46 -5.87 19.77
C LEU A 218 -1.94 -5.56 20.08
N LEU A 219 -2.85 -6.48 19.77
CA LEU A 219 -4.26 -6.39 20.15
C LEU A 219 -4.56 -7.06 21.50
N GLU A 220 -3.70 -7.99 21.94
CA GLU A 220 -3.79 -8.72 23.22
C GLU A 220 -3.06 -8.03 24.39
N GLU A 221 -2.31 -6.94 24.16
CA GLU A 221 -1.84 -6.06 25.23
C GLU A 221 -3.03 -5.30 25.86
N GLU A 222 -3.80 -6.01 26.68
CA GLU A 222 -4.70 -5.44 27.67
C GLU A 222 -3.89 -4.73 28.77
N CYS A 223 -4.48 -3.64 29.26
CA CYS A 223 -4.03 -2.83 30.38
C CYS A 223 -3.46 -3.67 31.54
N ILE A 224 -2.18 -3.47 31.87
CA ILE A 224 -1.79 -3.49 33.28
C ILE A 224 -2.20 -2.12 33.83
N ILE A 225 -3.21 -2.15 34.70
CA ILE A 225 -3.76 -1.01 35.44
C ILE A 225 -2.67 -0.28 36.23
#